data_AF-A0A7W1UD52-F1
#
_entry.id   AF-A0A7W1UD52-F1
#
_cell.length_a   1.000
_cell.length_b   1.000
_cell.length_c   1.000
_cell.angle_alpha   90.00
_cell.angle_beta   90.00
_cell.angle_gamma   90.00
#
_symmetry.space_group_name_H-M   'P 1'
#
loop_
_entity.id
_entity.type
_entity.pdbx_description
1 polymer ?
#
loop_
_entity_poly.entity_id
_entity_poly.type
_entity_poly.pdbx_seq_one_letter_code
_entity_poly.pdbx_strand_id
1 'polypeptide(L)' 'MAIGERKDLSRLADLRDPMPFEVEKKEPTQRPSRFRYVEIRRGALLEGVPSSFTARQFSQMKEESTPWWVIMVTD' A
#
# COMPACT_ATOMS: atom_id res chain seq x y z
N MET A 1 -3.38 -11.14 6.61
CA MET A 1 -2.67 -11.46 5.35
C MET A 1 -1.37 -12.18 5.65
N ALA A 2 -1.07 -13.24 4.91
CA ALA A 2 0.23 -13.92 4.95
C ALA A 2 1.34 -13.04 4.35
N ILE A 3 2.61 -13.33 4.66
CA ILE A 3 3.75 -12.64 4.02
C ILE A 3 3.72 -12.94 2.51
N GLY A 4 3.93 -11.91 1.69
CA GLY A 4 3.82 -11.98 0.23
C GLY A 4 2.39 -11.84 -0.30
N GLU A 5 1.37 -11.92 0.54
CA GLU A 5 -0.02 -11.75 0.11
C GLU A 5 -0.29 -10.30 -0.31
N ARG A 6 -1.13 -10.15 -1.33
CA ARG A 6 -1.59 -8.88 -1.90
C ARG A 6 -3.10 -8.78 -1.85
N LYS A 7 -3.63 -7.59 -1.58
CA LYS A 7 -5.05 -7.24 -1.75
C LYS A 7 -5.19 -6.05 -2.66
N ASP A 8 -6.00 -6.20 -3.70
CA ASP A 8 -6.43 -5.11 -4.57
C ASP A 8 -7.62 -4.39 -3.93
N LEU A 9 -7.47 -3.09 -3.68
CA LEU A 9 -8.49 -2.28 -3.02
C LEU A 9 -9.71 -2.00 -3.91
N SER A 10 -9.61 -2.21 -5.23
CA SER A 10 -10.78 -2.14 -6.12
C SER A 10 -11.80 -3.24 -5.82
N ARG A 11 -11.34 -4.39 -5.30
CA ARG A 11 -12.18 -5.55 -4.97
C ARG A 11 -12.73 -5.53 -3.54
N LEU A 12 -12.35 -4.52 -2.75
CA LEU A 12 -12.74 -4.36 -1.35
C LEU A 12 -13.64 -3.13 -1.17
N ALA A 13 -14.33 -2.71 -2.23
CA ALA A 13 -15.22 -1.55 -2.19
C ALA A 13 -16.34 -1.73 -1.15
N ASP A 14 -16.84 -2.95 -0.98
CA ASP A 14 -17.91 -3.28 -0.03
C ASP A 14 -17.49 -3.16 1.44
N LEU A 15 -16.18 -3.08 1.72
CA LEU A 15 -15.63 -2.86 3.06
C LEU A 15 -15.41 -1.38 3.38
N ARG A 16 -15.75 -0.47 2.46
CA ARG A 16 -15.59 0.97 2.69
C ARG A 16 -16.74 1.46 3.54
N ASP A 17 -16.44 1.86 4.77
CA ASP A 17 -17.34 2.74 5.49
C ASP A 17 -17.40 4.10 4.78
N PRO A 18 -18.59 4.68 4.59
CA PRO A 18 -18.70 6.04 4.09
C PRO A 18 -17.99 6.98 5.06
N MET A 19 -16.92 7.60 4.59
CA MET A 19 -16.15 8.56 5.37
C MET A 19 -17.07 9.76 5.68
N PRO A 20 -17.22 10.19 6.94
CA PRO A 20 -18.19 11.20 7.35
C PRO A 20 -17.79 12.63 6.96
N PHE A 21 -17.08 12.81 5.84
CA PHE A 21 -16.73 14.14 5.35
C PHE A 21 -17.93 14.73 4.62
N GLU A 22 -18.35 15.92 5.05
CA GLU A 22 -19.14 16.82 4.22
C GLU A 22 -18.40 16.97 2.89
N VAL A 23 -19.00 16.43 1.83
CA VAL A 23 -18.48 16.56 0.48
C VAL A 23 -18.61 18.03 0.10
N GLU A 24 -17.61 18.84 0.44
CA GLU A 24 -17.39 20.09 -0.26
C GLU A 24 -17.35 19.74 -1.74
N LYS A 25 -18.31 20.28 -2.50
CA LYS A 25 -18.44 20.08 -3.94
C LYS A 25 -17.11 20.47 -4.58
N LYS A 26 -16.28 19.49 -4.92
CA LYS A 26 -15.03 19.73 -5.66
C LYS A 26 -15.37 20.48 -6.94
N GLU A 27 -14.76 21.64 -7.13
CA GLU A 27 -14.69 22.28 -8.43
C GLU A 27 -14.13 21.29 -9.47
N PRO A 28 -14.49 21.41 -10.77
CA PRO A 28 -14.22 20.40 -11.79
C PRO A 28 -12.74 20.20 -12.17
N THR A 29 -11.79 20.75 -11.42
CA THR A 29 -10.43 21.03 -11.93
C THR A 29 -9.37 20.02 -11.53
N GLN A 30 -9.68 19.01 -10.71
CA GLN A 30 -8.72 17.94 -10.41
C GLN A 30 -8.88 16.79 -11.39
N ARG A 31 -7.98 16.72 -12.39
CA ARG A 31 -7.76 15.49 -13.16
C ARG A 31 -7.63 14.34 -12.15
N PRO A 32 -8.48 13.29 -12.20
CA PRO A 32 -8.36 12.18 -11.27
C PRO A 32 -6.96 11.59 -11.44
N SER A 33 -6.22 11.46 -10.33
CA SER A 33 -4.91 10.81 -10.34
C SER A 33 -5.07 9.43 -10.97
N ARG A 34 -4.48 9.21 -12.15
CA ARG A 34 -4.73 8.04 -13.00
C ARG A 34 -3.89 6.85 -12.53
N PHE A 35 -4.23 6.31 -11.38
CA PHE A 35 -3.78 4.99 -10.98
C PHE A 35 -4.84 3.98 -11.45
N ARG A 36 -4.41 2.91 -12.13
CA ARG A 36 -5.29 1.81 -12.56
C ARG A 36 -5.92 1.13 -11.35
N TYR A 37 -5.13 0.88 -10.31
CA TYR A 37 -5.61 0.36 -9.03
C TYR A 37 -4.61 0.64 -7.90
N VAL A 38 -5.06 0.43 -6.66
CA VAL A 38 -4.22 0.50 -5.46
C VAL A 38 -4.22 -0.87 -4.80
N GLU A 39 -3.06 -1.33 -4.36
CA GLU A 39 -2.92 -2.60 -3.65
C GLU A 39 -2.24 -2.43 -2.29
N ILE A 40 -2.61 -3.29 -1.34
CA ILE A 40 -1.90 -3.49 -0.09
C ILE A 40 -1.10 -4.79 -0.20
N ARG A 41 0.19 -4.75 0.16
CA ARG A 41 1.05 -5.93 0.23
C ARG A 41 1.68 -6.07 1.60
N ARG A 42 1.70 -7.29 2.14
CA ARG A 42 2.48 -7.60 3.35
C ARG A 42 3.84 -8.16 2.96
N GLY A 43 4.91 -7.50 3.37
CA GLY A 43 6.27 -7.95 3.08
C GLY A 43 6.65 -7.81 1.61
N ALA A 44 6.23 -6.71 0.96
CA ALA A 44 6.63 -6.46 -0.41
C ALA A 44 8.16 -6.36 -0.48
N LEU A 45 8.74 -7.19 -1.34
CA LEU A 45 10.08 -7.03 -1.86
C LEU A 45 9.95 -6.18 -3.13
N LEU A 46 10.52 -4.98 -3.11
CA LEU A 46 10.68 -4.16 -4.30
C LEU A 46 12.09 -4.43 -4.83
N GLU A 47 12.19 -4.77 -6.12
CA GLU A 47 13.48 -4.99 -6.76
C GLU A 47 14.34 -3.72 -6.63
N GLY A 48 15.58 -3.86 -6.16
CA GLY A 48 16.47 -2.73 -5.89
C GLY A 48 16.23 -1.98 -4.57
N VAL A 49 15.17 -2.28 -3.81
CA VAL A 49 14.94 -1.69 -2.48
C VAL A 49 15.38 -2.69 -1.41
N PRO A 50 16.41 -2.38 -0.60
CA PRO A 50 16.83 -3.26 0.47
C PRO A 50 15.74 -3.30 1.56
N SER A 51 14.99 -4.40 1.61
CA SER A 51 14.13 -4.71 2.74
C SER A 51 14.85 -5.65 3.69
N SER A 52 15.04 -5.24 4.95
CA SER A 52 15.52 -6.11 6.05
C SER A 52 16.88 -6.80 5.83
N PHE A 53 17.60 -6.51 4.75
CA PHE A 53 18.88 -7.14 4.42
C PHE A 53 19.97 -6.82 5.45
N THR A 54 20.00 -5.56 5.91
CA THR A 54 20.90 -5.11 6.98
C THR A 54 20.62 -5.80 8.31
N ALA A 55 19.36 -5.94 8.72
CA ALA A 55 19.02 -6.63 9.97
C ALA A 55 19.46 -8.10 9.98
N ARG A 56 19.46 -8.78 8.82
CA ARG A 56 19.95 -10.15 8.68
C ARG A 56 21.47 -10.26 8.72
N GLN A 57 22.19 -9.20 8.35
CA GLN A 57 23.66 -9.18 8.36
C GLN A 57 24.26 -8.81 9.72
N PHE A 58 23.50 -8.11 10.57
CA PHE A 58 23.97 -7.66 11.88
C PHE A 58 23.13 -8.29 12.99
N SER A 59 23.68 -9.30 13.68
CA SER A 59 23.02 -10.04 14.77
C SER A 59 22.56 -9.18 15.95
N GLN A 60 23.06 -7.94 16.06
CA GLN A 60 22.69 -6.96 17.06
C GLN A 60 21.49 -6.09 16.67
N MET A 61 21.07 -6.12 15.40
CA MET A 61 19.89 -5.41 14.93
C MET A 61 18.64 -6.27 15.13
N LYS A 62 17.63 -5.70 15.78
CA LYS A 62 16.31 -6.31 15.90
C LYS A 62 15.65 -6.32 14.52
N GLU A 63 15.27 -7.50 14.03
CA GLU A 63 14.51 -7.61 12.78
C GLU A 63 13.18 -6.87 12.93
N GLU A 64 12.93 -5.89 12.07
CA GLU A 64 11.65 -5.18 12.04
C GLU A 64 10.53 -6.12 11.57
N SER A 65 9.33 -5.92 12.10
CA SER A 65 8.16 -6.66 11.64
C SER A 65 7.95 -6.47 10.14
N THR A 66 7.55 -7.53 9.45
CA THR A 66 7.32 -7.49 8.00
C THR A 66 6.43 -6.31 7.60
N PRO A 67 6.91 -5.36 6.77
CA PRO A 67 6.23 -4.09 6.54
C PRO A 67 4.96 -4.26 5.70
N TRP A 68 4.05 -3.31 5.84
CA TRP A 68 2.89 -3.16 4.97
C TRP A 68 3.14 -2.07 3.95
N TRP A 69 2.81 -2.34 2.69
CA TRP A 69 2.98 -1.40 1.59
C TRP A 69 1.64 -1.05 0.98
N VAL A 70 1.43 0.23 0.72
CA VAL A 70 0.37 0.73 -0.17
C VAL A 70 1.04 1.09 -1.48
N ILE A 71 0.65 0.39 -2.56
CA ILE A 71 1.24 0.59 -3.88
C ILE A 71 0.16 1.13 -4.81
N MET A 72 0.45 2.26 -5.43
CA MET A 72 -0.38 2.88 -6.46
C MET A 72 0.14 2.44 -7.82
N VAL A 73 -0.64 1.64 -8.54
CA VAL A 73 -0.24 1.11 -9.84
C VAL A 73 -0.82 2.00 -10.92
N THR A 74 0.04 2.58 -11.75
CA THR A 74 -0.35 3.39 -12.92
C THR A 74 -0.77 2.50 -14.09
N ASP A 75 -1.34 3.10 -15.13
CA ASP A 75 -1.58 2.40 -16.41
C ASP A 75 -0.29 1.93 -17.10
#